data_AF-A0A7I7U178-F1
#
_entry.id   AF-A0A7I7U178-F1
#
_cell.length_a   1.000
_cell.length_b   1.000
_cell.length_c   1.000
_cell.angle_alpha   90.00
_cell.angle_beta   90.00
_cell.angle_gamma   90.00
#
_symmetry.space_group_name_H-M   'P 1'
#
loop_
_entity.id
_entity.type
_entity.pdbx_description
1 polymer ?
#
loop_
_entity_poly.entity_id
_entity_poly.type
_entity_poly.pdbx_seq_one_letter_code
_entity_poly.pdbx_strand_id
1 'polypeptide(L)' 'MRSESGGPNPSGESAEGVDANSTKKHLADVARRLEIPGRSTMTKAELVDAIVKANRRETARNR' A
#
# COMPACT_ATOMS: atom_id res chain seq x y z
N MET A 1 13.57 -22.72 23.85
CA MET A 1 12.84 -21.47 23.56
C MET A 1 12.99 -21.14 22.09
N ARG A 2 11.91 -21.17 21.33
CA ARG A 2 11.85 -20.66 19.96
C ARG A 2 10.44 -20.14 19.82
N SER A 3 10.28 -18.91 20.27
CA SER A 3 8.98 -18.27 20.46
C SER A 3 8.18 -18.30 19.16
N GLU A 4 7.11 -19.07 19.23
CA GLU A 4 5.81 -18.83 18.61
C GLU A 4 5.59 -17.33 18.40
N SER A 5 5.46 -16.89 17.15
CA SER A 5 4.72 -15.69 16.71
C SER A 5 4.65 -15.66 15.19
N GLY A 6 4.08 -16.72 14.61
CA GLY A 6 3.30 -16.51 13.40
C GLY A 6 2.08 -15.69 13.80
N GLY A 7 2.07 -14.41 13.43
CA GLY A 7 0.89 -13.56 13.53
C GLY A 7 0.73 -12.78 12.23
N PRO A 8 0.03 -13.32 11.21
CA PRO A 8 -0.34 -12.54 10.05
C PRO A 8 -1.50 -11.60 10.43
N ASN A 9 -1.22 -10.30 10.44
CA ASN A 9 -2.16 -9.17 10.59
C ASN A 9 -2.67 -8.84 12.01
N PRO A 10 -2.32 -7.65 12.55
CA PRO A 10 -3.33 -6.82 13.18
C PRO A 10 -4.25 -6.25 12.08
N SER A 11 -5.51 -6.65 12.14
CA SER A 11 -6.60 -6.19 11.29
C SER A 11 -6.81 -4.68 11.37
N GLY A 12 -6.93 -4.07 10.18
CA GLY A 12 -7.68 -2.85 9.85
C GLY A 12 -7.25 -1.61 10.62
N GLU A 13 -6.28 -0.84 10.11
CA GLU A 13 -6.49 0.49 9.50
C GLU A 13 -5.38 0.69 8.44
N SER A 14 -5.71 0.90 7.16
CA SER A 14 -4.71 1.22 6.11
C SER A 14 -3.64 0.13 5.90
N ALA A 15 -4.00 -0.95 5.20
CA ALA A 15 -3.26 -2.21 5.07
C ALA A 15 -1.72 -2.12 4.95
N GLU A 16 -1.16 -1.06 4.37
CA GLU A 16 0.29 -0.86 4.22
C GLU A 16 0.65 0.63 4.26
N GLY A 17 0.00 1.41 5.14
CA GLY A 17 0.13 2.88 5.18
C GLY A 17 -0.67 3.61 4.09
N VAL A 18 -1.53 2.86 3.38
CA VAL A 18 -2.43 3.39 2.36
C VAL A 18 -3.81 3.60 2.94
N ASP A 19 -4.18 4.86 3.18
CA ASP A 19 -5.55 5.22 3.46
C ASP A 19 -6.42 5.02 2.22
N ALA A 20 -7.03 3.85 2.09
CA ALA A 20 -7.95 3.53 0.99
C ALA A 20 -9.17 4.48 0.94
N ASN A 21 -9.48 5.14 2.05
CA ASN A 21 -10.50 6.18 2.14
C ASN A 21 -10.07 7.53 1.55
N SER A 22 -8.77 7.74 1.32
CA SER A 22 -8.22 8.99 0.78
C SER A 22 -8.85 9.43 -0.54
N THR A 23 -8.83 10.74 -0.79
CA THR A 23 -9.30 11.28 -2.06
C THR A 23 -8.43 10.78 -3.22
N LYS A 24 -9.01 10.70 -4.44
CA LYS A 24 -8.25 10.31 -5.65
C LYS A 24 -6.99 11.17 -5.84
N LYS A 25 -7.07 12.46 -5.52
CA LYS A 25 -5.93 13.40 -5.58
C LYS A 25 -4.80 12.96 -4.64
N HIS A 26 -5.13 12.61 -3.41
CA HIS A 26 -4.14 12.17 -2.43
C HIS A 26 -3.50 10.84 -2.88
N LEU A 27 -4.29 9.88 -3.33
CA LEU A 27 -3.78 8.60 -3.84
C LEU A 27 -2.88 8.80 -5.07
N ALA A 28 -3.22 9.70 -5.99
CA ALA A 28 -2.36 10.04 -7.13
C ALA A 28 -1.05 10.69 -6.71
N ASP A 29 -1.03 11.50 -5.63
CA ASP A 29 0.20 12.09 -5.08
C ASP A 29 1.11 11.02 -4.46
N VAL A 30 0.55 10.09 -3.69
CA VAL A 30 1.29 8.96 -3.12
C VAL A 30 1.84 8.07 -4.24
N ALA A 31 1.01 7.72 -5.24
CA ALA A 31 1.43 6.97 -6.42
C ALA A 31 2.56 7.66 -7.20
N ARG A 32 2.58 9.00 -7.22
CA ARG A 32 3.69 9.77 -7.81
C ARG A 32 4.98 9.62 -7.01
N ARG A 33 4.93 9.63 -5.67
CA ARG A 33 6.12 9.44 -4.81
C ARG A 33 6.70 8.04 -4.95
N LEU A 34 5.85 7.05 -5.17
CA LEU A 34 6.23 5.66 -5.43
C LEU A 34 6.52 5.37 -6.91
N GLU A 35 6.59 6.42 -7.74
CA GLU A 35 6.93 6.32 -9.17
C GLU A 35 6.05 5.35 -9.98
N ILE A 36 4.76 5.22 -9.62
CA ILE A 36 3.82 4.32 -10.27
C ILE A 36 3.42 4.87 -11.65
N PRO A 37 3.78 4.18 -12.76
CA PRO A 37 3.38 4.61 -14.10
C PRO A 37 1.88 4.44 -14.30
N GLY A 38 1.28 5.25 -15.17
CA GLY A 38 -0.17 5.18 -15.45
C GLY A 38 -1.08 5.76 -14.36
N ARG A 39 -0.54 6.34 -13.27
CA ARG A 39 -1.37 6.89 -12.17
C ARG A 39 -2.44 7.91 -12.59
N SER A 40 -2.21 8.62 -13.71
CA SER A 40 -3.13 9.65 -14.21
C SER A 40 -4.40 9.08 -14.85
N THR A 41 -4.34 7.85 -15.37
CA THR A 41 -5.49 7.15 -15.99
C THR A 41 -6.21 6.25 -14.99
N MET A 42 -5.56 5.88 -13.89
CA MET A 42 -6.10 4.98 -12.87
C MET A 42 -7.33 5.56 -12.14
N THR A 43 -8.21 4.66 -11.74
CA THR A 43 -9.33 4.97 -10.83
C THR A 43 -8.88 5.03 -9.37
N LYS A 44 -9.77 5.46 -8.47
CA LYS A 44 -9.47 5.47 -7.02
C LYS A 44 -9.06 4.07 -6.53
N ALA A 45 -9.81 3.04 -6.94
CA ALA A 45 -9.55 1.66 -6.56
C ALA A 45 -8.20 1.15 -7.10
N GLU A 46 -7.90 1.44 -8.37
CA GLU A 46 -6.62 1.04 -8.98
C GLU A 46 -5.42 1.75 -8.35
N LEU A 47 -5.56 3.03 -7.98
CA LEU A 47 -4.50 3.72 -7.25
C LEU A 47 -4.24 3.06 -5.90
N VAL A 48 -5.29 2.71 -5.14
CA VAL A 48 -5.13 1.99 -3.87
C VAL A 48 -4.38 0.68 -4.09
N ASP A 49 -4.81 -0.13 -5.05
CA ASP A 49 -4.19 -1.44 -5.32
C ASP A 49 -2.72 -1.32 -5.75
N ALA A 50 -2.42 -0.37 -6.64
CA ALA A 50 -1.05 -0.14 -7.11
C ALA A 50 -0.12 0.32 -5.98
N ILE A 51 -0.59 1.21 -5.11
CA ILE A 51 0.18 1.71 -3.97
C ILE A 51 0.40 0.60 -2.93
N VAL A 52 -0.63 -0.21 -2.63
CA VAL A 52 -0.52 -1.39 -1.75
C VAL A 52 0.53 -2.34 -2.32
N LYS A 53 0.47 -2.66 -3.61
CA LYS A 53 1.44 -3.53 -4.28
C LYS A 53 2.88 -3.01 -4.23
N ALA A 54 3.06 -1.69 -4.34
CA ALA A 54 4.37 -1.06 -4.21
C ALA A 54 4.92 -1.21 -2.78
N ASN A 55 4.12 -0.89 -1.75
CA ASN A 55 4.52 -1.04 -0.35
C ASN A 55 4.83 -2.50 0.03
N ARG A 56 4.09 -3.49 -0.53
CA ARG A 56 4.39 -4.92 -0.29
C ARG A 56 5.79 -5.28 -0.69
N ARG A 57 6.25 -4.76 -1.83
CA ARG A 57 7.59 -5.04 -2.35
C ARG A 57 8.67 -4.45 -1.45
N GLU A 58 8.44 -3.25 -0.92
CA GLU A 58 9.38 -2.59 -0.01
C GLU A 58 9.44 -3.32 1.34
N THR A 59 8.29 -3.71 1.87
CA THR A 59 8.18 -4.45 3.13
C THR A 59 8.79 -5.86 3.04
N ALA A 60 8.60 -6.55 1.91
CA ALA A 60 9.17 -7.87 1.68
C ALA A 60 10.70 -7.84 1.52
N ARG A 61 11.28 -6.70 1.12
CA ARG A 61 12.74 -6.53 1.01
C ARG A 61 13.43 -6.32 2.36
N ASN A 62 12.67 -5.94 3.38
CA ASN A 62 13.17 -5.55 4.69
C ASN A 62 12.94 -6.63 5.76
N ARG A 63 12.73 -7.89 5.35
CA ARG A 63 12.59 -9.07 6.23
C ARG A 63 13.69 -10.09 5.97
#